data_AF-A0A1A9HYK3-F1
#
_entry.id   AF-A0A1A9HYK3-F1
#
_cell.length_a   1.000
_cell.length_b   1.000
_cell.length_c   1.000
_cell.angle_alpha   90.00
_cell.angle_beta   90.00
_cell.angle_gamma   90.00
#
_symmetry.space_group_name_H-M   'P 1'
#
loop_
_entity.id
_entity.type
_entity.pdbx_description
1 polymer ?
#
loop_
_entity_poly.entity_id
_entity_poly.type
_entity_poly.pdbx_seq_one_letter_code
_entity_poly.pdbx_strand_id
1 'polypeptide(L)'
;MNKIISLFLCICCTLVLVQFTSCSEEKHKFVETIGVQDEYITQLDTLIASMNRLANNSDYGTREGQYPAESRAILTDAISNANRYVLLIRYQTPSPSESEKQRYISEINNTIEKFKNSKRTEDAETIPAELFVDGKTTQSYIDFGRSKDYTVFGTTGNQSFTIEFWVKIKERGPYDNSIFMSTFFSNSDNQWRNGWMMYWRNVNNGIYRVTWGGILSGNRWGLWEPSYPAPQEDVWQHFAFVYSDKGLDGNSALRAKLYLNGTVAATQNNSNASEVYNSSDYDNYDKPMTAFCRWVNNDKMEEGFSGYMKKIRIWKEAKDDAYIQASFKEETEIIGRENNLVAAWDFTSKPSGADNTVLDLTGKHEAKIIGTYKWEQTQ
;
A
#
# COMPACT_ATOMS: atom_id res chain seq x y z
N MET A 1 67.08 -4.96 -62.46
CA MET A 1 66.53 -5.68 -61.28
C MET A 1 67.02 -4.95 -60.04
N ASN A 2 66.22 -4.87 -58.96
CA ASN A 2 66.35 -3.97 -57.79
C ASN A 2 65.60 -2.63 -57.82
N LYS A 3 64.57 -2.49 -58.67
CA LYS A 3 63.53 -1.44 -58.52
C LYS A 3 62.09 -1.96 -58.70
N ILE A 4 61.88 -3.27 -58.57
CA ILE A 4 60.57 -3.92 -58.74
C ILE A 4 59.99 -4.46 -57.41
N ILE A 5 60.74 -4.39 -56.30
CA ILE A 5 60.31 -4.94 -55.00
C ILE A 5 59.85 -3.86 -54.00
N SER A 6 60.13 -2.57 -54.22
CA SER A 6 59.76 -1.51 -53.27
C SER A 6 58.52 -0.68 -53.65
N LEU A 7 57.95 -0.88 -54.85
CA LEU A 7 56.72 -0.18 -55.26
C LEU A 7 55.44 -1.01 -55.00
N PHE A 8 55.59 -2.28 -54.63
CA PHE A 8 54.50 -3.13 -54.15
C PHE A 8 54.13 -2.89 -52.68
N LEU A 9 54.97 -2.16 -51.93
CA LEU A 9 54.74 -1.88 -50.51
C LEU A 9 53.96 -0.58 -50.24
N CYS A 10 53.84 0.32 -51.22
CA CYS A 10 53.04 1.56 -51.09
C CYS A 10 51.60 1.44 -51.63
N ILE A 11 51.23 0.31 -52.24
CA ILE A 11 49.86 0.05 -52.71
C ILE A 11 49.08 -0.88 -51.72
N CYS A 12 49.77 -1.45 -50.73
CA CYS A 12 49.14 -2.27 -49.67
C CYS A 12 48.79 -1.50 -48.38
N CYS A 13 49.12 -0.21 -48.26
CA CYS A 13 48.75 0.61 -47.08
C CYS A 13 47.55 1.54 -47.30
N THR A 14 46.87 1.46 -48.45
CA THR A 14 45.62 2.19 -48.74
C THR A 14 44.44 1.25 -49.01
N LEU A 15 44.51 0.02 -48.49
CA LEU A 15 43.50 -1.04 -48.67
C LEU A 15 43.03 -1.66 -47.34
N VAL A 16 43.04 -0.88 -46.24
CA VAL A 16 42.53 -1.31 -44.91
C VAL A 16 41.60 -0.26 -44.27
N LEU A 17 40.93 0.56 -45.07
CA LEU A 17 39.83 1.39 -44.59
C LEU A 17 38.65 1.22 -45.55
N VAL A 18 37.46 1.03 -44.97
CA VAL A 18 36.17 0.78 -45.64
C VAL A 18 35.84 -0.71 -45.89
N GLN A 19 35.71 -1.47 -44.79
CA GLN A 19 34.77 -2.59 -44.67
C GLN A 19 33.83 -2.28 -43.50
N PHE A 20 33.09 -1.17 -43.59
CA PHE A 20 31.76 -1.09 -43.01
C PHE A 20 30.78 -1.24 -44.18
N THR A 21 30.66 -2.46 -44.71
CA THR A 21 29.44 -2.82 -45.43
C THR A 21 28.35 -2.82 -44.39
N SER A 22 27.66 -1.68 -44.32
CA SER A 22 26.27 -1.56 -43.90
C SER A 22 25.55 -2.87 -44.24
N CYS A 23 25.30 -3.71 -43.23
CA CYS A 23 24.10 -4.53 -43.28
C CYS A 23 22.99 -3.52 -43.44
N SER A 24 22.46 -3.38 -44.65
CA SER A 24 21.17 -2.72 -44.80
C SER A 24 20.26 -3.52 -43.89
N GLU A 25 19.81 -2.90 -42.79
CA GLU A 25 18.60 -3.34 -42.15
C GLU A 25 17.60 -3.48 -43.29
N GLU A 26 17.24 -4.71 -43.63
CA GLU A 26 15.96 -4.94 -44.26
C GLU A 26 15.00 -4.28 -43.28
N LYS A 27 14.54 -3.09 -43.66
CA LYS A 27 13.38 -2.49 -43.04
C LYS A 27 12.28 -3.49 -43.31
N HIS A 28 12.09 -4.41 -42.36
CA HIS A 28 10.84 -5.10 -42.21
C HIS A 28 9.84 -3.98 -42.11
N LYS A 29 9.15 -3.73 -43.23
CA LYS A 29 7.91 -3.00 -43.20
C LYS A 29 7.05 -3.84 -42.28
N PHE A 30 6.99 -3.46 -41.02
CA PHE A 30 5.83 -3.75 -40.21
C PHE A 30 4.69 -3.10 -40.98
N VAL A 31 4.04 -3.91 -41.81
CA VAL A 31 2.68 -3.64 -42.22
C VAL A 31 1.98 -3.46 -40.88
N GLU A 32 1.55 -2.24 -40.56
CA GLU A 32 0.60 -2.01 -39.48
C GLU A 32 -0.46 -3.10 -39.65
N THR A 33 -0.53 -3.98 -38.65
CA THR A 33 -1.46 -5.10 -38.70
C THR A 33 -2.83 -4.49 -38.93
N ILE A 34 -3.43 -4.77 -40.09
CA ILE A 34 -4.83 -4.47 -40.34
C ILE A 34 -5.55 -5.07 -39.15
N GLY A 35 -6.07 -4.22 -38.26
CA GLY A 35 -6.72 -4.67 -37.04
C GLY A 35 -7.78 -5.69 -37.46
N VAL A 36 -7.61 -6.94 -37.03
CA VAL A 36 -8.59 -8.00 -37.31
C VAL A 36 -9.92 -7.51 -36.75
N GLN A 37 -10.82 -7.05 -37.62
CA GLN A 37 -12.16 -6.68 -37.23
C GLN A 37 -12.95 -7.98 -37.10
N ASP A 38 -13.08 -8.44 -35.87
CA ASP A 38 -13.85 -9.63 -35.49
C ASP A 38 -14.86 -9.22 -34.41
N GLU A 39 -16.13 -9.59 -34.61
CA GLU A 39 -17.23 -9.20 -33.72
C GLU A 39 -17.04 -9.74 -32.30
N TYR A 40 -16.40 -10.90 -32.13
CA TYR A 40 -16.14 -11.50 -30.83
C TYR A 40 -15.07 -10.74 -30.06
N ILE A 41 -14.10 -10.13 -30.75
CA ILE A 41 -13.14 -9.21 -30.11
C ILE A 41 -13.90 -8.01 -29.52
N THR A 42 -14.84 -7.43 -30.27
CA THR A 42 -15.64 -6.28 -29.79
C THR A 42 -16.50 -6.66 -28.59
N GLN A 43 -17.09 -7.85 -28.60
CA GLN A 43 -17.85 -8.38 -27.47
C GLN A 43 -16.95 -8.63 -26.24
N LEU A 44 -15.78 -9.23 -26.43
CA LEU A 44 -14.81 -9.46 -25.35
C LEU A 44 -14.32 -8.14 -24.75
N ASP A 45 -14.01 -7.13 -25.56
CA ASP A 45 -13.61 -5.80 -25.09
C ASP A 45 -14.72 -5.14 -24.26
N THR A 46 -15.98 -5.29 -24.68
CA THR A 46 -17.15 -4.82 -23.93
C THR A 46 -17.27 -5.54 -22.57
N LEU A 47 -17.09 -6.86 -22.56
CA LEU A 47 -17.11 -7.67 -21.33
C LEU A 47 -15.96 -7.32 -20.39
N ILE A 48 -14.75 -7.09 -20.92
CA ILE A 48 -13.59 -6.63 -20.14
C ILE A 48 -13.90 -5.28 -19.48
N ALA A 49 -14.45 -4.32 -20.22
CA ALA A 49 -14.85 -3.03 -19.66
C ALA A 49 -15.95 -3.17 -18.58
N SER A 50 -16.92 -4.06 -18.80
CA SER A 50 -17.97 -4.37 -17.82
C SER A 50 -17.41 -5.01 -16.56
N MET A 51 -16.53 -6.00 -16.68
CA MET A 51 -15.87 -6.67 -15.55
C MET A 51 -14.99 -5.70 -14.77
N ASN A 52 -14.21 -4.84 -15.44
CA ASN A 52 -13.43 -3.80 -14.77
C ASN A 52 -14.32 -2.84 -13.98
N ARG A 53 -15.45 -2.42 -14.57
CA ARG A 53 -16.42 -1.56 -13.87
C ARG A 53 -17.04 -2.28 -12.69
N LEU A 54 -17.41 -3.54 -12.85
CA LEU A 54 -17.99 -4.35 -11.78
C LEU A 54 -16.97 -4.53 -10.65
N ALA A 55 -15.73 -4.88 -10.96
CA ALA A 55 -14.66 -5.04 -9.98
C ALA A 55 -14.39 -3.75 -9.21
N ASN A 56 -14.31 -2.61 -9.90
CA ASN A 56 -13.96 -1.31 -9.32
C ASN A 56 -15.10 -0.67 -8.51
N ASN A 57 -16.36 -1.06 -8.75
CA ASN A 57 -17.53 -0.48 -8.07
C ASN A 57 -18.24 -1.48 -7.14
N SER A 58 -17.72 -2.71 -7.02
CA SER A 58 -18.24 -3.69 -6.08
C SER A 58 -17.74 -3.40 -4.68
N ASP A 59 -18.62 -3.55 -3.70
CA ASP A 59 -18.25 -3.47 -2.30
C ASP A 59 -17.86 -4.85 -1.78
N TYR A 60 -16.70 -4.96 -1.13
CA TYR A 60 -16.16 -6.23 -0.67
C TYR A 60 -15.96 -6.23 0.84
N GLY A 61 -16.26 -7.35 1.48
CA GLY A 61 -16.05 -7.51 2.91
C GLY A 61 -16.79 -8.70 3.49
N THR A 62 -17.10 -8.58 4.78
CA THR A 62 -17.68 -9.65 5.60
C THR A 62 -19.15 -9.43 5.90
N ARG A 63 -19.76 -8.32 5.50
CA ARG A 63 -21.15 -8.00 5.85
C ARG A 63 -22.16 -8.45 4.79
N GLU A 64 -23.42 -8.58 5.20
CA GLU A 64 -24.55 -8.77 4.28
C GLU A 64 -24.52 -7.72 3.17
N GLY A 65 -24.73 -8.17 1.93
CA GLY A 65 -24.75 -7.31 0.76
C GLY A 65 -23.37 -6.94 0.20
N GLN A 66 -22.27 -7.38 0.83
CA GLN A 66 -20.92 -7.26 0.28
C GLN A 66 -20.52 -8.51 -0.50
N TYR A 67 -19.53 -8.39 -1.37
CA TYR A 67 -18.88 -9.52 -2.02
C TYR A 67 -17.73 -10.04 -1.13
N PRO A 68 -17.52 -11.36 -1.02
CA PRO A 68 -16.36 -11.92 -0.33
C PRO A 68 -15.05 -11.42 -0.95
N ALA A 69 -14.00 -11.21 -0.15
CA ALA A 69 -12.72 -10.70 -0.64
C ALA A 69 -12.12 -11.61 -1.73
N GLU A 70 -12.24 -12.92 -1.52
CA GLU A 70 -11.81 -13.98 -2.43
C GLU A 70 -12.53 -13.96 -3.79
N SER A 71 -13.71 -13.33 -3.88
CA SER A 71 -14.45 -13.26 -5.15
C SER A 71 -13.83 -12.29 -6.15
N ARG A 72 -12.90 -11.41 -5.73
CA ARG A 72 -12.12 -10.56 -6.66
C ARG A 72 -11.40 -11.37 -7.72
N ALA A 73 -10.81 -12.50 -7.31
CA ALA A 73 -10.08 -13.38 -8.21
C ALA A 73 -10.96 -13.88 -9.36
N ILE A 74 -12.27 -14.07 -9.13
CA ILE A 74 -13.23 -14.48 -10.17
C ILE A 74 -13.22 -13.48 -11.34
N LEU A 75 -13.25 -12.17 -11.06
CA LEU A 75 -13.23 -11.14 -12.11
C LEU A 75 -11.83 -10.93 -12.68
N THR A 76 -10.78 -10.94 -11.84
CA THR A 76 -9.40 -10.77 -12.31
C THR A 76 -8.99 -11.88 -13.26
N ASP A 77 -9.30 -13.14 -12.94
CA ASP A 77 -9.02 -14.29 -13.79
C ASP A 77 -9.85 -14.25 -15.07
N ALA A 78 -11.12 -13.85 -15.00
CA ALA A 78 -11.98 -13.68 -16.17
C ALA A 78 -11.46 -12.59 -17.12
N ILE A 79 -10.98 -11.46 -16.60
CA ILE A 79 -10.35 -10.39 -17.40
C ILE A 79 -9.08 -10.92 -18.07
N SER A 80 -8.25 -11.67 -17.36
CA SER A 80 -7.04 -12.29 -17.92
C SER A 80 -7.37 -13.26 -19.05
N ASN A 81 -8.36 -14.14 -18.83
CA ASN A 81 -8.85 -15.08 -19.83
C ASN A 81 -9.44 -14.37 -21.05
N ALA A 82 -10.25 -13.33 -20.85
CA ALA A 82 -10.84 -12.55 -21.94
C ALA A 82 -9.75 -11.88 -22.81
N ASN A 83 -8.74 -11.26 -22.17
CA ASN A 83 -7.59 -10.71 -22.89
C ASN A 83 -6.83 -11.78 -23.68
N ARG A 84 -6.63 -12.96 -23.07
CA ARG A 84 -6.02 -14.10 -23.77
C ARG A 84 -6.85 -14.54 -24.98
N TYR A 85 -8.18 -14.61 -24.86
CA TYR A 85 -9.06 -14.96 -25.98
C TYR A 85 -8.97 -13.94 -27.12
N VAL A 86 -8.90 -12.64 -26.82
CA VAL A 86 -8.66 -11.60 -27.83
C VAL A 86 -7.36 -11.87 -28.59
N LEU A 87 -6.27 -12.23 -27.89
CA LEU A 87 -4.99 -12.56 -28.52
C LEU A 87 -5.08 -13.83 -29.39
N LEU A 88 -5.79 -14.86 -28.94
CA LEU A 88 -5.99 -16.08 -29.72
C LEU A 88 -6.76 -15.79 -31.02
N ILE A 89 -7.83 -15.01 -30.96
CA ILE A 89 -8.60 -14.64 -32.16
C ILE A 89 -7.75 -13.83 -33.14
N ARG A 90 -6.94 -12.88 -32.65
CA ARG A 90 -6.11 -12.01 -33.50
C ARG A 90 -4.94 -12.72 -34.18
N TYR A 91 -4.30 -13.67 -33.50
CA TYR A 91 -2.96 -14.12 -33.89
C TYR A 91 -2.78 -15.64 -34.00
N GLN A 92 -3.69 -16.45 -33.45
CA GLN A 92 -3.53 -17.90 -33.53
C GLN A 92 -3.70 -18.40 -34.97
N THR A 93 -2.86 -19.36 -35.37
CA THR A 93 -2.95 -20.04 -36.67
C THR A 93 -2.94 -21.56 -36.45
N PRO A 94 -4.00 -22.30 -36.87
CA PRO A 94 -5.25 -21.78 -37.43
C PRO A 94 -6.02 -20.93 -36.41
N SER A 95 -6.81 -19.97 -36.90
CA SER A 95 -7.65 -19.11 -36.05
C SER A 95 -8.73 -19.97 -35.35
N PRO A 96 -9.17 -19.60 -34.13
CA PRO A 96 -10.24 -20.31 -33.44
C PRO A 96 -11.52 -20.41 -34.28
N SER A 97 -12.19 -21.55 -34.19
CA SER A 97 -13.49 -21.76 -34.84
C SER A 97 -14.59 -20.90 -34.21
N GLU A 98 -15.69 -20.68 -34.95
CA GLU A 98 -16.84 -19.92 -34.44
C GLU A 98 -17.42 -20.51 -33.15
N SER A 99 -17.49 -21.84 -33.02
CA SER A 99 -17.95 -22.49 -31.79
C SER A 99 -16.99 -22.26 -30.60
N GLU A 100 -15.69 -22.16 -30.85
CA GLU A 100 -14.71 -21.80 -29.81
C GLU A 100 -14.84 -20.34 -29.38
N LYS A 101 -15.04 -19.42 -30.33
CA LYS A 101 -15.27 -18.00 -30.01
C LYS A 101 -16.56 -17.81 -29.19
N GLN A 102 -17.64 -18.50 -29.55
CA GLN A 102 -18.87 -18.51 -28.76
C GLN A 102 -18.66 -19.09 -27.36
N ARG A 103 -17.85 -20.14 -27.23
CA ARG A 103 -17.47 -20.71 -25.93
C ARG A 103 -16.73 -19.69 -25.07
N TYR A 104 -15.80 -18.91 -25.63
CA TYR A 104 -15.10 -17.83 -24.91
C TYR A 104 -16.07 -16.82 -24.32
N ILE A 105 -17.04 -16.32 -25.10
CA ILE A 105 -18.05 -15.39 -24.61
C ILE A 105 -18.91 -16.01 -23.50
N SER A 106 -19.37 -17.24 -23.70
CA SER A 106 -20.19 -17.96 -22.71
C SER A 106 -19.44 -18.18 -21.39
N GLU A 107 -18.15 -18.54 -21.45
CA GLU A 107 -17.30 -18.73 -20.27
C GLU A 107 -17.16 -17.44 -19.45
N ILE A 108 -16.96 -16.30 -20.12
CA ILE A 108 -16.88 -14.99 -19.45
C ILE A 108 -18.22 -14.59 -18.84
N ASN A 109 -19.33 -14.72 -19.57
CA ASN A 109 -20.66 -14.41 -19.05
C ASN A 109 -21.02 -15.26 -17.82
N ASN A 110 -20.76 -16.57 -17.86
CA ASN A 110 -20.97 -17.46 -16.72
C ASN A 110 -20.12 -17.04 -15.52
N THR A 111 -18.91 -16.54 -15.74
CA THR A 111 -18.02 -16.09 -14.66
C THR A 111 -18.49 -14.77 -14.05
N ILE A 112 -19.06 -13.85 -14.85
CA ILE A 112 -19.74 -12.65 -14.35
C ILE A 112 -20.93 -13.01 -13.45
N GLU A 113 -21.76 -13.97 -13.87
CA GLU A 113 -22.89 -14.42 -13.05
C GLU A 113 -22.44 -15.13 -11.77
N LYS A 114 -21.38 -15.95 -11.82
CA LYS A 114 -20.76 -16.53 -10.62
C LYS A 114 -20.32 -15.44 -9.63
N PHE A 115 -19.69 -14.38 -10.12
CA PHE A 115 -19.32 -13.25 -9.28
C PHE A 115 -20.54 -12.59 -8.65
N LYS A 116 -21.57 -12.24 -9.43
CA LYS A 116 -22.79 -11.61 -8.90
C LYS A 116 -23.48 -12.46 -7.83
N ASN A 117 -23.52 -13.78 -8.04
CA ASN A 117 -24.10 -14.73 -7.11
C ASN A 117 -23.25 -14.98 -5.85
N SER A 118 -21.99 -14.51 -5.83
CA SER A 118 -21.14 -14.59 -4.63
C SER A 118 -21.50 -13.55 -3.57
N LYS A 119 -22.39 -12.59 -3.88
CA LYS A 119 -22.82 -11.56 -2.94
C LYS A 119 -23.40 -12.20 -1.67
N ARG A 120 -22.89 -11.78 -0.52
CA ARG A 120 -23.30 -12.28 0.79
C ARG A 120 -24.77 -11.95 1.06
N THR A 121 -25.53 -12.95 1.50
CA THR A 121 -26.93 -12.81 1.95
C THR A 121 -27.04 -12.66 3.47
N GLU A 122 -25.94 -12.82 4.18
CA GLU A 122 -25.80 -12.68 5.63
C GLU A 122 -24.36 -12.26 5.95
N ASP A 123 -24.13 -11.79 7.18
CA ASP A 123 -22.77 -11.54 7.65
C ASP A 123 -21.96 -12.85 7.66
N ALA A 124 -20.67 -12.74 7.32
CA ALA A 124 -19.76 -13.87 7.39
C ALA A 124 -19.67 -14.36 8.83
N GLU A 125 -19.82 -15.67 9.04
CA GLU A 125 -19.44 -16.26 10.31
C GLU A 125 -17.95 -16.00 10.55
N THR A 126 -17.66 -15.36 11.68
CA THR A 126 -16.30 -15.05 12.08
C THR A 126 -16.03 -15.70 13.42
N ILE A 127 -14.78 -16.14 13.61
CA ILE A 127 -14.30 -16.61 14.90
C ILE A 127 -13.61 -15.42 15.57
N PRO A 128 -14.16 -14.86 16.66
CA PRO A 128 -13.51 -13.79 17.41
C PRO A 128 -12.09 -14.20 17.80
N ALA A 129 -11.12 -13.40 17.41
CA ALA A 129 -9.71 -13.67 17.67
C ALA A 129 -8.86 -12.40 17.60
N GLU A 130 -7.81 -12.32 18.42
CA GLU A 130 -6.82 -11.25 18.37
C GLU A 130 -5.57 -11.72 17.64
N LEU A 131 -5.02 -10.88 16.75
CA LEU A 131 -3.78 -11.15 16.05
C LEU A 131 -2.57 -10.85 16.94
N PHE A 132 -1.78 -11.88 17.24
CA PHE A 132 -0.45 -11.75 17.82
C PHE A 132 0.63 -11.88 16.75
N VAL A 133 1.65 -11.01 16.79
CA VAL A 133 2.83 -11.07 15.92
C VAL A 133 4.09 -11.11 16.78
N ASP A 134 5.02 -12.04 16.50
CA ASP A 134 6.33 -12.12 17.17
C ASP A 134 7.37 -11.24 16.46
N GLY A 135 7.12 -9.93 16.47
CA GLY A 135 7.91 -8.94 15.73
C GLY A 135 9.17 -8.47 16.46
N LYS A 136 9.51 -9.01 17.64
CA LYS A 136 10.77 -8.68 18.33
C LYS A 136 12.01 -9.04 17.50
N THR A 137 11.87 -9.97 16.56
CA THR A 137 12.89 -10.31 15.57
C THR A 137 12.58 -9.65 14.22
N THR A 138 13.56 -9.52 13.34
CA THR A 138 13.41 -8.86 12.03
C THR A 138 12.64 -9.68 10.98
N GLN A 139 12.04 -10.81 11.38
CA GLN A 139 11.44 -11.80 10.47
C GLN A 139 9.90 -11.79 10.48
N SER A 140 9.27 -11.19 11.50
CA SER A 140 7.81 -11.18 11.63
C SER A 140 7.28 -9.76 11.67
N TYR A 141 6.31 -9.45 10.83
CA TYR A 141 5.73 -8.12 10.69
C TYR A 141 4.42 -8.17 9.90
N ILE A 142 3.75 -7.02 9.78
CA ILE A 142 2.62 -6.86 8.86
C ILE A 142 3.03 -5.91 7.73
N ASP A 143 2.86 -6.36 6.50
CA ASP A 143 3.06 -5.59 5.27
C ASP A 143 1.70 -5.12 4.74
N PHE A 144 1.47 -3.81 4.67
CA PHE A 144 0.21 -3.24 4.16
C PHE A 144 0.30 -2.80 2.69
N GLY A 145 1.40 -3.16 2.02
CA GLY A 145 1.75 -2.68 0.70
C GLY A 145 2.18 -1.22 0.69
N ARG A 146 2.62 -0.77 -0.49
CA ARG A 146 2.96 0.64 -0.77
C ARG A 146 1.74 1.33 -1.38
N SER A 147 1.24 2.37 -0.71
CA SER A 147 0.20 3.23 -1.27
C SER A 147 0.37 4.70 -0.87
N LYS A 148 0.00 5.60 -1.78
CA LYS A 148 -0.12 7.05 -1.50
C LYS A 148 -1.16 7.30 -0.42
N ASP A 149 -2.13 6.41 -0.29
CA ASP A 149 -3.21 6.47 0.68
C ASP A 149 -2.74 6.54 2.15
N TYR A 150 -1.58 5.97 2.47
CA TYR A 150 -1.04 6.02 3.84
C TYR A 150 -0.06 7.17 4.09
N THR A 151 0.30 7.93 3.04
CA THR A 151 1.41 8.89 3.10
C THR A 151 1.05 10.28 2.55
N VAL A 152 0.10 10.38 1.61
CA VAL A 152 -0.29 11.60 0.89
C VAL A 152 -1.76 11.92 1.17
N PHE A 153 -1.98 12.74 2.19
CA PHE A 153 -3.29 13.10 2.72
C PHE A 153 -3.83 14.44 2.19
N GLY A 154 -3.11 15.10 1.29
CA GLY A 154 -3.49 16.36 0.67
C GLY A 154 -2.39 16.84 -0.27
N THR A 155 -2.51 18.08 -0.74
CA THR A 155 -1.39 18.78 -1.37
C THR A 155 -0.47 19.35 -0.28
N THR A 156 0.80 19.61 -0.63
CA THR A 156 1.75 20.24 0.30
C THR A 156 1.16 21.53 0.88
N GLY A 157 1.19 21.66 2.21
CA GLY A 157 0.60 22.79 2.92
C GLY A 157 -0.91 22.68 3.16
N ASN A 158 -1.54 21.56 2.79
CA ASN A 158 -2.94 21.22 3.03
C ASN A 158 -3.12 19.75 3.44
N GLN A 159 -2.08 19.10 3.97
CA GLN A 159 -2.18 17.75 4.53
C GLN A 159 -3.06 17.78 5.78
N SER A 160 -3.97 16.82 5.91
CA SER A 160 -4.84 16.67 7.08
C SER A 160 -5.22 15.21 7.24
N PHE A 161 -4.91 14.61 8.39
CA PHE A 161 -5.12 13.17 8.59
C PHE A 161 -5.18 12.75 10.05
N THR A 162 -5.69 11.54 10.25
CA THR A 162 -5.75 10.85 11.54
C THR A 162 -5.33 9.40 11.36
N ILE A 163 -4.39 8.94 12.19
CA ILE A 163 -4.02 7.54 12.31
C ILE A 163 -4.41 7.07 13.71
N GLU A 164 -5.15 5.98 13.84
CA GLU A 164 -5.49 5.40 15.14
C GLU A 164 -5.48 3.88 15.10
N PHE A 165 -5.16 3.28 16.25
CA PHE A 165 -5.20 1.83 16.44
C PHE A 165 -5.07 1.50 17.93
N TRP A 166 -5.38 0.24 18.25
CA TRP A 166 -5.10 -0.35 19.55
C TRP A 166 -3.83 -1.18 19.48
N VAL A 167 -2.97 -1.09 20.50
CA VAL A 167 -1.75 -1.91 20.64
C VAL A 167 -1.67 -2.49 22.05
N LYS A 168 -1.14 -3.71 22.14
CA LYS A 168 -0.73 -4.36 23.39
C LYS A 168 0.67 -4.93 23.21
N ILE A 169 1.67 -4.32 23.83
CA ILE A 169 3.06 -4.80 23.84
C ILE A 169 3.18 -5.93 24.86
N LYS A 170 3.70 -7.09 24.45
CA LYS A 170 4.00 -8.23 25.33
C LYS A 170 5.47 -8.35 25.65
N GLU A 171 6.31 -8.12 24.65
CA GLU A 171 7.76 -8.19 24.78
C GLU A 171 8.40 -7.21 23.81
N ARG A 172 9.35 -6.43 24.29
CA ARG A 172 10.08 -5.47 23.45
C ARG A 172 11.13 -6.18 22.60
N GLY A 173 11.45 -5.57 21.45
CA GLY A 173 12.61 -5.97 20.66
C GLY A 173 13.95 -5.61 21.32
N PRO A 174 15.07 -6.07 20.73
CA PRO A 174 16.42 -5.83 21.26
C PRO A 174 16.93 -4.39 21.02
N TYR A 175 16.18 -3.56 20.29
CA TYR A 175 16.57 -2.21 19.93
C TYR A 175 15.90 -1.16 20.82
N ASP A 176 16.38 0.09 20.75
CA ASP A 176 15.82 1.21 21.51
C ASP A 176 14.36 1.51 21.18
N ASN A 177 13.89 1.15 19.99
CA ASN A 177 12.54 1.42 19.53
C ASN A 177 11.73 0.12 19.40
N SER A 178 10.42 0.25 19.61
CA SER A 178 9.41 -0.76 19.31
C SER A 178 8.37 -0.12 18.41
N ILE A 179 8.53 -0.31 17.10
CA ILE A 179 7.72 0.31 16.05
C ILE A 179 6.34 -0.32 16.02
N PHE A 180 5.31 0.51 16.20
CA PHE A 180 3.93 0.07 16.05
C PHE A 180 3.57 0.04 14.58
N MET A 181 3.70 1.18 13.89
CA MET A 181 3.39 1.31 12.47
C MET A 181 4.22 2.43 11.84
N SER A 182 4.65 2.24 10.59
CA SER A 182 5.56 3.17 9.90
C SER A 182 5.34 3.22 8.39
N THR A 183 5.22 4.43 7.87
CA THR A 183 5.48 4.81 6.46
C THR A 183 6.78 5.60 6.32
N PHE A 184 7.41 5.93 7.44
CA PHE A 184 8.54 6.84 7.52
C PHE A 184 9.75 6.32 6.75
N PHE A 185 10.34 7.22 5.96
CA PHE A 185 11.58 6.96 5.25
C PHE A 185 12.45 8.21 5.23
N SER A 186 13.76 8.03 5.39
CA SER A 186 14.73 9.12 5.37
C SER A 186 15.89 8.80 4.44
N ASN A 187 16.26 9.76 3.59
CA ASN A 187 17.44 9.70 2.75
C ASN A 187 18.41 10.81 3.15
N SER A 188 19.48 10.43 3.86
CA SER A 188 20.49 11.36 4.35
C SER A 188 21.31 12.02 3.25
N ASP A 189 21.58 11.30 2.16
CA ASP A 189 22.40 11.80 1.04
C ASP A 189 21.68 12.95 0.31
N ASN A 190 20.38 12.79 0.09
CA ASN A 190 19.53 13.78 -0.58
C ASN A 190 18.79 14.72 0.38
N GLN A 191 19.09 14.62 1.68
CA GLN A 191 18.52 15.44 2.77
C GLN A 191 16.99 15.59 2.70
N TRP A 192 16.27 14.48 2.58
CA TRP A 192 14.81 14.47 2.75
C TRP A 192 14.29 13.39 3.71
N ARG A 193 13.24 13.72 4.47
CA ARG A 193 12.49 12.79 5.33
C ARG A 193 11.02 12.83 4.93
N ASN A 194 10.38 11.68 4.81
CA ASN A 194 9.02 11.54 4.30
C ASN A 194 8.22 10.56 5.17
N GLY A 195 6.91 10.75 5.26
CA GLY A 195 6.05 9.82 5.98
C GLY A 195 6.05 10.03 7.49
N TRP A 196 5.48 9.08 8.21
CA TRP A 196 5.28 9.10 9.66
C TRP A 196 5.52 7.72 10.27
N MET A 197 5.82 7.68 11.56
CA MET A 197 5.89 6.45 12.35
C MET A 197 5.45 6.69 13.80
N MET A 198 4.79 5.70 14.37
CA MET A 198 4.29 5.69 15.75
C MET A 198 4.95 4.53 16.49
N TYR A 199 5.54 4.79 17.66
CA TYR A 199 6.39 3.81 18.32
C TYR A 199 6.64 4.11 19.80
N TRP A 200 7.03 3.06 20.52
CA TRP A 200 7.64 3.18 21.85
C TRP A 200 9.15 3.34 21.72
N ARG A 201 9.77 4.13 22.61
CA ARG A 201 11.23 4.34 22.66
C ARG A 201 11.78 4.24 24.09
N ASN A 202 12.95 3.61 24.22
CA ASN A 202 13.70 3.40 25.46
C ASN A 202 14.48 4.65 25.90
N VAL A 203 13.75 5.71 26.23
CA VAL A 203 14.33 6.91 26.86
C VAL A 203 13.42 7.35 28.00
N ASN A 204 13.99 7.92 29.07
CA ASN A 204 13.24 8.47 30.21
C ASN A 204 12.19 7.51 30.79
N ASN A 205 12.59 6.25 31.04
CA ASN A 205 11.71 5.16 31.49
C ASN A 205 10.63 4.72 30.47
N GLY A 206 10.79 5.09 29.20
CA GLY A 206 9.88 4.74 28.12
C GLY A 206 9.01 5.93 27.72
N ILE A 207 8.98 6.22 26.42
CA ILE A 207 8.06 7.19 25.84
C ILE A 207 7.30 6.56 24.68
N TYR A 208 6.08 7.02 24.45
CA TYR A 208 5.44 6.93 23.15
C TYR A 208 5.82 8.16 22.34
N ARG A 209 6.16 7.96 21.07
CA ARG A 209 6.56 9.02 20.15
C ARG A 209 5.89 8.83 18.79
N VAL A 210 5.55 9.95 18.19
CA VAL A 210 5.27 10.02 16.76
C VAL A 210 6.36 10.83 16.11
N THR A 211 6.88 10.32 15.00
CA THR A 211 7.89 11.01 14.20
C THR A 211 7.40 11.16 12.78
N TRP A 212 7.55 12.35 12.20
CA TRP A 212 7.25 12.56 10.78
C TRP A 212 8.25 13.48 10.08
N GLY A 213 8.39 13.27 8.78
CA GLY A 213 9.24 14.07 7.91
C GLY A 213 8.62 15.43 7.60
N GLY A 214 9.46 16.45 7.50
CA GLY A 214 9.03 17.83 7.35
C GLY A 214 9.69 18.60 6.24
N ILE A 215 8.93 19.50 5.63
CA ILE A 215 9.43 20.54 4.75
C ILE A 215 9.71 21.77 5.62
N LEU A 216 10.94 22.26 5.56
CA LEU A 216 11.37 23.52 6.18
C LEU A 216 11.51 24.60 5.09
N SER A 217 11.73 25.85 5.49
CA SER A 217 11.84 26.99 4.54
C SER A 217 12.92 26.83 3.47
N GLY A 218 13.96 26.02 3.72
CA GLY A 218 15.09 25.84 2.80
C GLY A 218 15.47 24.39 2.47
N ASN A 219 14.80 23.38 3.03
CA ASN A 219 15.10 21.98 2.76
C ASN A 219 13.92 21.06 3.16
N ARG A 220 14.04 19.77 2.87
CA ARG A 220 13.04 18.73 3.19
C ARG A 220 13.47 17.80 4.32
N TRP A 221 14.40 18.27 5.16
CA TRP A 221 15.02 17.52 6.25
C TRP A 221 14.38 17.81 7.62
N GLY A 222 13.21 18.46 7.64
CA GLY A 222 12.44 18.69 8.86
C GLY A 222 12.11 17.38 9.57
N LEU A 223 12.05 17.43 10.89
CA LEU A 223 11.73 16.31 11.75
C LEU A 223 11.02 16.83 13.00
N TRP A 224 9.85 16.28 13.28
CA TRP A 224 9.12 16.53 14.51
C TRP A 224 8.92 15.22 15.25
N GLU A 225 9.05 15.28 16.58
CA GLU A 225 9.09 14.11 17.46
C GLU A 225 8.32 14.36 18.77
N PRO A 226 7.05 14.84 18.75
CA PRO A 226 6.27 14.95 19.97
C PRO A 226 6.15 13.59 20.65
N SER A 227 6.17 13.61 21.98
CA SER A 227 6.15 12.40 22.79
C SER A 227 5.54 12.65 24.16
N TYR A 228 5.14 11.57 24.80
CA TYR A 228 4.69 11.55 26.20
C TYR A 228 5.16 10.26 26.87
N PRO A 229 5.18 10.19 28.22
CA PRO A 229 5.58 8.99 28.95
C PRO A 229 4.80 7.76 28.48
N ALA A 230 5.48 6.65 28.24
CA ALA A 230 4.83 5.45 27.74
C ALA A 230 3.78 4.93 28.74
N PRO A 231 2.61 4.49 28.26
CA PRO A 231 1.64 3.85 29.13
C PRO A 231 2.11 2.46 29.58
N GLN A 232 1.36 1.86 30.49
CA GLN A 232 1.61 0.50 30.94
C GLN A 232 1.56 -0.50 29.75
N GLU A 233 2.54 -1.40 29.71
CA GLU A 233 2.60 -2.53 28.78
C GLU A 233 1.67 -3.68 29.23
N ASP A 234 1.50 -4.70 28.38
CA ASP A 234 0.61 -5.84 28.61
C ASP A 234 -0.88 -5.52 28.88
N VAL A 235 -1.32 -4.36 28.42
CA VAL A 235 -2.73 -3.96 28.39
C VAL A 235 -3.05 -3.32 27.04
N TRP A 236 -4.31 -3.40 26.64
CA TRP A 236 -4.77 -2.71 25.43
C TRP A 236 -4.74 -1.19 25.65
N GLN A 237 -4.02 -0.49 24.78
CA GLN A 237 -3.94 0.96 24.76
C GLN A 237 -4.40 1.46 23.38
N HIS A 238 -5.23 2.50 23.36
CA HIS A 238 -5.62 3.19 22.13
C HIS A 238 -4.69 4.38 21.90
N PHE A 239 -4.07 4.41 20.73
CA PHE A 239 -3.19 5.48 20.29
C PHE A 239 -3.83 6.17 19.09
N ALA A 240 -3.81 7.51 19.09
CA ALA A 240 -4.15 8.28 17.91
C ALA A 240 -3.17 9.42 17.64
N PHE A 241 -2.94 9.70 16.37
CA PHE A 241 -2.15 10.79 15.85
C PHE A 241 -3.01 11.60 14.88
N VAL A 242 -3.34 12.83 15.27
CA VAL A 242 -4.08 13.79 14.44
C VAL A 242 -3.12 14.87 13.97
N TYR A 243 -3.14 15.18 12.67
CA TYR A 243 -2.25 16.15 12.04
C TYR A 243 -3.00 17.08 11.08
N SER A 244 -2.57 18.36 11.02
CA SER A 244 -3.03 19.32 10.00
C SER A 244 -1.96 20.37 9.67
N ASP A 245 -1.63 20.51 8.38
CA ASP A 245 -0.81 21.62 7.83
C ASP A 245 -1.47 22.99 7.99
N LYS A 246 -2.77 23.05 8.30
CA LYS A 246 -3.50 24.30 8.58
C LYS A 246 -3.68 24.57 10.07
N GLY A 247 -3.20 23.66 10.90
CA GLY A 247 -3.42 23.68 12.34
C GLY A 247 -4.74 23.04 12.75
N LEU A 248 -4.93 22.93 14.07
CA LEU A 248 -6.05 22.27 14.73
C LEU A 248 -6.76 23.27 15.66
N ASP A 249 -8.04 23.05 15.95
CA ASP A 249 -8.85 23.86 16.88
C ASP A 249 -8.85 25.37 16.58
N GLY A 250 -8.74 25.75 15.30
CA GLY A 250 -8.63 27.15 14.89
C GLY A 250 -7.26 27.81 15.20
N ASN A 251 -6.30 27.06 15.74
CA ASN A 251 -4.94 27.51 15.98
C ASN A 251 -4.00 26.99 14.88
N SER A 252 -3.53 27.90 14.02
CA SER A 252 -2.63 27.56 12.91
C SER A 252 -1.28 26.98 13.37
N ALA A 253 -0.80 27.33 14.56
CA ALA A 253 0.45 26.81 15.09
C ALA A 253 0.32 25.38 15.62
N LEU A 254 -0.86 24.96 16.08
CA LEU A 254 -1.10 23.62 16.64
C LEU A 254 -1.21 22.59 15.52
N ARG A 255 -0.09 21.97 15.13
CA ARG A 255 0.00 21.08 13.96
C ARG A 255 -0.42 19.65 14.24
N ALA A 256 -0.25 19.18 15.48
CA ALA A 256 -0.60 17.82 15.83
C ALA A 256 -1.07 17.67 17.27
N LYS A 257 -1.93 16.67 17.47
CA LYS A 257 -2.31 16.12 18.77
C LYS A 257 -2.03 14.62 18.77
N LEU A 258 -1.44 14.16 19.87
CA LEU A 258 -1.21 12.74 20.14
C LEU A 258 -2.14 12.36 21.30
N TYR A 259 -2.85 11.25 21.14
CA TYR A 259 -3.82 10.78 22.12
C TYR A 259 -3.37 9.46 22.72
N LEU A 260 -3.77 9.28 23.98
CA LEU A 260 -3.77 8.01 24.69
C LEU A 260 -5.17 7.80 25.26
N ASN A 261 -5.82 6.69 24.91
CA ASN A 261 -7.12 6.29 25.46
C ASN A 261 -8.16 7.42 25.38
N GLY A 262 -8.33 7.97 24.17
CA GLY A 262 -9.31 9.03 23.91
C GLY A 262 -8.94 10.43 24.43
N THR A 263 -7.79 10.61 25.09
CA THR A 263 -7.39 11.89 25.71
C THR A 263 -6.10 12.42 25.11
N VAL A 264 -6.02 13.74 24.88
CA VAL A 264 -4.79 14.40 24.40
C VAL A 264 -3.67 14.22 25.43
N ALA A 265 -2.57 13.63 25.01
CA ALA A 265 -1.40 13.35 25.83
C ALA A 265 -0.18 14.22 25.46
N ALA A 266 -0.07 14.64 24.19
CA ALA A 266 0.94 15.60 23.74
C ALA A 266 0.46 16.38 22.52
N THR A 267 1.14 17.51 22.25
CA THR A 267 0.87 18.38 21.11
C THR A 267 2.15 18.80 20.42
N GLN A 268 2.08 19.08 19.12
CA GLN A 268 3.17 19.74 18.38
C GLN A 268 2.72 21.13 17.92
N ASN A 269 3.47 22.16 18.32
CA ASN A 269 3.28 23.52 17.81
C ASN A 269 4.42 23.88 16.85
N ASN A 270 4.10 24.41 15.67
CA ASN A 270 5.05 24.97 14.73
C ASN A 270 4.67 26.42 14.45
N SER A 271 5.48 27.37 14.90
CA SER A 271 5.19 28.81 14.72
C SER A 271 5.38 29.28 13.28
N ASN A 272 6.14 28.54 12.46
CA ASN A 272 6.37 28.86 11.06
C ASN A 272 5.35 28.14 10.17
N ALA A 273 4.44 28.90 9.55
CA ALA A 273 3.38 28.34 8.72
C ALA A 273 3.89 27.60 7.46
N SER A 274 5.11 27.93 7.00
CA SER A 274 5.74 27.25 5.86
C SER A 274 6.31 25.88 6.22
N GLU A 275 6.40 25.55 7.52
CA GLU A 275 6.86 24.26 8.00
C GLU A 275 5.71 23.26 8.10
N VAL A 276 5.76 22.25 7.24
CA VAL A 276 4.62 21.36 6.92
C VAL A 276 5.07 19.92 6.76
N TYR A 277 4.12 18.99 6.78
CA TYR A 277 4.39 17.57 6.60
C TYR A 277 4.93 17.29 5.19
N ASN A 278 5.97 16.47 5.10
CA ASN A 278 6.53 16.07 3.82
C ASN A 278 5.93 14.75 3.33
N SER A 279 5.18 14.85 2.24
CA SER A 279 4.73 13.72 1.42
C SER A 279 5.32 13.74 0.00
N SER A 280 6.14 14.74 -0.32
CA SER A 280 6.58 15.03 -1.69
C SER A 280 7.63 14.05 -2.20
N ASP A 281 8.28 13.32 -1.29
CA ASP A 281 9.33 12.35 -1.59
C ASP A 281 8.81 10.91 -1.65
N TYR A 282 7.50 10.70 -1.56
CA TYR A 282 6.89 9.36 -1.65
C TYR A 282 7.35 8.58 -2.89
N ASP A 283 7.48 9.26 -4.05
CA ASP A 283 7.89 8.63 -5.31
C ASP A 283 9.42 8.35 -5.38
N ASN A 284 10.20 8.80 -4.40
CA ASN A 284 11.66 8.58 -4.34
C ASN A 284 12.08 7.28 -3.64
N TYR A 285 11.13 6.50 -3.12
CA TYR A 285 11.40 5.21 -2.49
C TYR A 285 10.24 4.23 -2.69
N ASP A 286 10.57 2.95 -2.76
CA ASP A 286 9.62 1.86 -2.99
C ASP A 286 9.54 0.96 -1.77
N LYS A 287 8.95 1.48 -0.68
CA LYS A 287 8.77 0.74 0.58
C LYS A 287 7.31 0.74 1.03
N PRO A 288 6.80 -0.41 1.51
CA PRO A 288 5.45 -0.51 2.05
C PRO A 288 5.31 0.19 3.41
N MET A 289 4.06 0.46 3.78
CA MET A 289 3.75 0.68 5.19
C MET A 289 3.89 -0.65 5.94
N THR A 290 4.47 -0.60 7.12
CA THR A 290 4.73 -1.80 7.94
C THR A 290 4.26 -1.58 9.37
N ALA A 291 3.82 -2.65 10.04
CA ALA A 291 3.65 -2.70 11.48
C ALA A 291 4.56 -3.75 12.10
N PHE A 292 4.91 -3.56 13.37
CA PHE A 292 5.88 -4.38 14.11
C PHE A 292 7.31 -4.34 13.54
N CYS A 293 7.63 -3.39 12.67
CA CYS A 293 8.98 -3.07 12.22
C CYS A 293 8.98 -1.73 11.49
N ARG A 294 10.16 -1.26 11.07
CA ARG A 294 10.31 -0.24 10.03
C ARG A 294 11.44 -0.59 9.08
N TRP A 295 11.40 -0.01 7.88
CA TRP A 295 12.54 0.00 6.97
C TRP A 295 13.64 0.97 7.42
N VAL A 296 14.89 0.54 7.28
CA VAL A 296 16.09 1.34 7.55
C VAL A 296 17.03 1.22 6.35
N ASN A 297 17.55 2.36 5.86
CA ASN A 297 18.57 2.44 4.81
C ASN A 297 18.26 1.58 3.56
N ASN A 298 17.00 1.46 3.16
CA ASN A 298 16.51 0.61 2.05
C ASN A 298 16.73 -0.91 2.15
N ASP A 299 17.54 -1.40 3.08
CA ASP A 299 18.04 -2.78 3.00
C ASP A 299 17.53 -3.69 4.13
N LYS A 300 17.15 -3.11 5.27
CA LYS A 300 16.82 -3.90 6.47
C LYS A 300 15.55 -3.43 7.18
N MET A 301 14.85 -4.39 7.77
CA MET A 301 13.76 -4.15 8.72
C MET A 301 14.26 -4.36 10.13
N GLU A 302 13.97 -3.44 11.04
CA GLU A 302 14.42 -3.51 12.44
C GLU A 302 13.38 -2.92 13.40
N GLU A 303 13.70 -2.99 14.70
CA GLU A 303 13.02 -2.25 15.78
C GLU A 303 11.57 -2.65 16.06
N GLY A 304 11.22 -3.92 15.85
CA GLY A 304 9.91 -4.45 16.19
C GLY A 304 9.72 -4.83 17.66
N PHE A 305 8.53 -5.36 17.96
CA PHE A 305 8.14 -5.91 19.26
C PHE A 305 7.22 -7.10 19.07
N SER A 306 7.01 -7.90 20.11
CA SER A 306 6.02 -8.97 20.10
C SER A 306 4.78 -8.54 20.86
N GLY A 307 3.62 -8.72 20.25
CA GLY A 307 2.37 -8.23 20.81
C GLY A 307 1.21 -8.27 19.84
N TYR A 308 0.22 -7.42 20.11
CA TYR A 308 -1.05 -7.39 19.40
C TYR A 308 -1.35 -5.99 18.87
N MET A 309 -2.08 -5.94 17.77
CA MET A 309 -2.65 -4.71 17.21
C MET A 309 -4.06 -5.00 16.68
N LYS A 310 -4.99 -4.05 16.85
CA LYS A 310 -6.35 -4.15 16.30
C LYS A 310 -6.94 -2.79 15.97
N LYS A 311 -8.01 -2.81 15.17
CA LYS A 311 -8.81 -1.64 14.78
C LYS A 311 -7.97 -0.47 14.26
N ILE A 312 -7.10 -0.76 13.30
CA ILE A 312 -6.32 0.24 12.57
C ILE A 312 -7.27 1.06 11.71
N ARG A 313 -7.18 2.39 11.79
CA ARG A 313 -7.89 3.33 10.92
C ARG A 313 -6.94 4.41 10.43
N ILE A 314 -7.07 4.74 9.15
CA ILE A 314 -6.35 5.81 8.48
C ILE A 314 -7.37 6.72 7.82
N TRP A 315 -7.42 7.97 8.24
CA TRP A 315 -8.33 9.00 7.75
C TRP A 315 -7.58 10.09 7.00
N LYS A 316 -8.14 10.55 5.89
CA LYS A 316 -7.70 11.75 5.15
C LYS A 316 -8.36 13.02 5.69
N GLU A 317 -8.50 13.09 7.00
CA GLU A 317 -9.00 14.24 7.73
C GLU A 317 -8.47 14.22 9.17
N ALA A 318 -8.26 15.42 9.72
CA ALA A 318 -8.01 15.60 11.14
C ALA A 318 -9.33 15.46 11.91
N LYS A 319 -9.45 14.38 12.69
CA LYS A 319 -10.60 14.15 13.58
C LYS A 319 -10.49 15.02 14.84
N ASP A 320 -11.63 15.36 15.42
CA ASP A 320 -11.69 16.15 16.64
C ASP A 320 -11.62 15.29 17.91
N ASP A 321 -11.50 15.95 19.07
CA ASP A 321 -11.39 15.28 20.37
C ASP A 321 -12.63 14.43 20.69
N ALA A 322 -13.82 14.84 20.24
CA ALA A 322 -15.07 14.12 20.47
C ALA A 322 -15.10 12.79 19.71
N TYR A 323 -14.70 12.80 18.44
CA TYR A 323 -14.55 11.58 17.64
C TYR A 323 -13.52 10.64 18.27
N ILE A 324 -12.34 11.15 18.65
CA ILE A 324 -11.27 10.30 19.21
C ILE A 324 -11.72 9.66 20.53
N GLN A 325 -12.46 10.40 21.36
CA GLN A 325 -13.04 9.85 22.58
C GLN A 325 -14.11 8.79 22.30
N ALA A 326 -15.00 9.01 21.34
CA ALA A 326 -16.02 8.04 20.94
C ALA A 326 -15.38 6.77 20.36
N SER A 327 -14.33 6.91 19.54
CA SER A 327 -13.58 5.78 18.98
C SER A 327 -12.90 4.94 20.07
N PHE A 328 -12.27 5.59 21.05
CA PHE A 328 -11.71 4.90 22.22
C PHE A 328 -12.77 4.14 23.03
N LYS A 329 -13.97 4.71 23.19
CA LYS A 329 -15.09 4.03 23.86
C LYS A 329 -15.75 2.96 22.99
N GLU A 330 -15.25 2.76 21.78
CA GLU A 330 -15.82 1.86 20.78
C GLU A 330 -17.27 2.21 20.39
N GLU A 331 -17.63 3.50 20.49
CA GLU A 331 -18.95 4.04 20.13
C GLU A 331 -19.04 4.41 18.65
N THR A 332 -17.92 4.40 17.92
CA THR A 332 -17.88 4.62 16.48
C THR A 332 -17.90 3.29 15.75
N GLU A 333 -19.01 2.99 15.07
CA GLU A 333 -19.03 1.88 14.12
C GLU A 333 -18.31 2.28 12.83
N ILE A 334 -17.32 1.48 12.41
CA ILE A 334 -16.59 1.67 11.15
C ILE A 334 -16.94 0.52 10.20
N ILE A 335 -17.46 0.88 9.03
CA ILE A 335 -17.99 -0.06 8.03
C ILE A 335 -17.24 0.01 6.70
N GLY A 336 -16.25 0.90 6.57
CA GLY A 336 -15.40 1.00 5.37
C GLY A 336 -15.90 1.97 4.30
N ARG A 337 -17.01 2.66 4.55
CA ARG A 337 -17.70 3.55 3.59
C ARG A 337 -17.77 5.01 4.05
N GLU A 338 -17.16 5.31 5.19
CA GLU A 338 -17.13 6.65 5.75
C GLU A 338 -16.37 7.61 4.82
N ASN A 339 -16.85 8.84 4.76
CA ASN A 339 -16.12 9.88 4.04
C ASN A 339 -14.72 10.04 4.64
N ASN A 340 -13.73 10.21 3.76
CA ASN A 340 -12.32 10.36 4.10
C ASN A 340 -11.69 9.17 4.85
N LEU A 341 -12.39 8.04 5.06
CA LEU A 341 -11.73 6.81 5.48
C LEU A 341 -10.92 6.25 4.30
N VAL A 342 -9.63 6.06 4.54
CA VAL A 342 -8.69 5.63 3.51
C VAL A 342 -8.42 4.13 3.61
N ALA A 343 -8.18 3.64 4.82
CA ALA A 343 -7.96 2.23 5.08
C ALA A 343 -8.38 1.88 6.51
N ALA A 344 -8.87 0.64 6.70
CA ALA A 344 -9.24 0.15 8.01
C ALA A 344 -9.06 -1.37 8.16
N TRP A 345 -8.32 -1.83 9.17
CA TRP A 345 -8.19 -3.26 9.49
C TRP A 345 -8.60 -3.53 10.93
N ASP A 346 -9.47 -4.52 11.13
CA ASP A 346 -9.96 -4.85 12.47
C ASP A 346 -9.03 -5.76 13.24
N PHE A 347 -8.59 -6.86 12.65
CA PHE A 347 -7.84 -7.91 13.35
C PHE A 347 -8.52 -8.40 14.65
N THR A 348 -9.85 -8.41 14.67
CA THR A 348 -10.68 -8.90 15.79
C THR A 348 -11.33 -10.26 15.52
N SER A 349 -11.05 -10.84 14.36
CA SER A 349 -11.53 -12.16 13.99
C SER A 349 -10.56 -12.86 13.06
N LYS A 350 -10.47 -14.18 13.18
CA LYS A 350 -9.70 -14.98 12.23
C LYS A 350 -10.32 -14.91 10.83
N PRO A 351 -9.55 -14.61 9.76
CA PRO A 351 -10.03 -14.67 8.39
C PRO A 351 -10.56 -16.06 8.02
N SER A 352 -11.63 -16.13 7.22
CA SER A 352 -12.23 -17.39 6.74
C SER A 352 -11.40 -18.10 5.66
N GLY A 353 -10.44 -17.40 5.04
CA GLY A 353 -9.54 -17.91 4.00
C GLY A 353 -8.10 -18.06 4.46
N ALA A 354 -7.16 -17.50 3.68
CA ALA A 354 -5.76 -17.41 4.10
C ALA A 354 -5.67 -16.59 5.40
N ASP A 355 -5.11 -17.17 6.46
CA ASP A 355 -5.02 -16.53 7.77
C ASP A 355 -3.89 -15.50 7.86
N ASN A 356 -3.09 -15.37 6.80
CA ASN A 356 -2.00 -14.40 6.68
C ASN A 356 -2.35 -13.19 5.83
N THR A 357 -3.55 -13.11 5.24
CA THR A 357 -3.94 -11.99 4.36
C THR A 357 -5.30 -11.47 4.77
N VAL A 358 -5.38 -10.17 5.08
CA VAL A 358 -6.61 -9.53 5.56
C VAL A 358 -6.91 -8.32 4.69
N LEU A 359 -8.04 -8.38 3.98
CA LEU A 359 -8.58 -7.23 3.26
C LEU A 359 -9.07 -6.18 4.26
N ASP A 360 -8.78 -4.92 3.99
CA ASP A 360 -9.28 -3.80 4.76
C ASP A 360 -10.79 -3.58 4.55
N LEU A 361 -11.46 -2.91 5.47
CA LEU A 361 -12.90 -2.68 5.42
C LEU A 361 -13.32 -1.83 4.21
N THR A 362 -12.43 -1.00 3.65
CA THR A 362 -12.75 -0.23 2.43
C THR A 362 -12.68 -1.09 1.16
N GLY A 363 -12.11 -2.29 1.26
CA GLY A 363 -11.89 -3.17 0.12
C GLY A 363 -10.87 -2.61 -0.88
N LYS A 364 -9.89 -1.83 -0.46
CA LYS A 364 -8.87 -1.27 -1.37
C LYS A 364 -7.47 -1.78 -1.06
N HIS A 365 -7.26 -2.25 0.16
CA HIS A 365 -5.96 -2.53 0.70
C HIS A 365 -5.91 -3.88 1.39
N GLU A 366 -4.76 -4.54 1.32
CA GLU A 366 -4.53 -5.83 1.97
C GLU A 366 -3.39 -5.69 2.98
N ALA A 367 -3.58 -6.29 4.15
CA ALA A 367 -2.51 -6.54 5.10
C ALA A 367 -2.03 -7.99 4.95
N LYS A 368 -0.72 -8.18 4.75
CA LYS A 368 -0.05 -9.47 4.70
C LYS A 368 0.77 -9.67 5.95
N ILE A 369 0.46 -10.72 6.70
CA ILE A 369 1.13 -11.09 7.94
C ILE A 369 2.28 -12.03 7.60
N ILE A 370 3.49 -11.66 7.97
CA ILE A 370 4.72 -12.33 7.58
C ILE A 370 5.42 -12.86 8.83
N GLY A 371 6.06 -14.03 8.71
CA GLY A 371 6.84 -14.64 9.79
C GLY A 371 5.99 -15.37 10.82
N THR A 372 6.33 -15.21 12.10
CA THR A 372 5.70 -15.91 13.22
C THR A 372 4.55 -15.07 13.79
N TYR A 373 3.33 -15.59 13.69
CA TYR A 373 2.10 -14.97 14.19
C TYR A 373 1.09 -16.04 14.62
N LYS A 374 0.05 -15.63 15.35
CA LYS A 374 -1.09 -16.49 15.71
C LYS A 374 -2.37 -15.67 15.87
N TRP A 375 -3.48 -16.29 15.50
CA TRP A 375 -4.83 -15.81 15.84
C TRP A 375 -5.29 -16.48 17.13
N GLU A 376 -5.38 -15.71 18.21
CA GLU A 376 -5.81 -16.22 19.51
C GLU A 376 -7.29 -15.98 19.69
N GLN A 377 -8.06 -17.06 19.82
CA GLN A 377 -9.50 -16.95 20.07
C GLN A 377 -9.75 -16.19 21.37
N THR A 378 -10.63 -15.19 21.29
CA THR A 378 -11.14 -14.50 22.47
C THR A 378 -12.32 -15.31 23.01
N GLN A 379 -12.28 -15.65 24.30
CA GLN A 379 -13.38 -16.36 24.98
C GLN A 379 -14.63 -15.50 25.10
#